data_AF-A0A8J7QJ22-F1
#
_entry.id   AF-A0A8J7QJ22-F1
#
_cell.length_a   1.000
_cell.length_b   1.000
_cell.length_c   1.000
_cell.angle_alpha   90.00
_cell.angle_beta   90.00
_cell.angle_gamma   90.00
#
_symmetry.space_group_name_H-M   'P 1'
#
loop_
_entity.id
_entity.type
_entity.pdbx_description
1 polymer ?
#
loop_
_entity_poly.entity_id
_entity_poly.type
_entity_poly.pdbx_seq_one_letter_code
_entity_poly.pdbx_strand_id
1 'polypeptide(L)'
;MVRRLAEEKPSWGYRRLVGALHHLGASLSKNTVARILEDGGLRPAPKRTRSWRRFLEQQGASMVAADFFTVELTRGWGIQRVHVLVMMHLAS
;
A
#
# COMPACT_ATOMS: atom_id res chain seq x y z
N MET A 1 -8.07 25.09 15.42
CA MET A 1 -8.86 23.99 14.80
C MET A 1 -7.97 22.93 14.16
N VAL A 2 -7.18 23.25 13.12
CA VAL A 2 -6.32 22.28 12.40
C VAL A 2 -5.35 21.56 13.34
N ARG A 3 -4.64 22.32 14.20
CA ARG A 3 -3.68 21.78 15.17
C ARG A 3 -4.31 20.79 16.15
N ARG A 4 -5.45 21.17 16.74
CA ARG A 4 -6.24 20.30 17.63
C ARG A 4 -6.64 18.99 16.94
N LEU A 5 -7.13 19.06 15.70
CA LEU A 5 -7.53 17.86 14.94
C LEU A 5 -6.33 16.95 14.62
N ALA A 6 -5.17 17.53 14.36
CA ALA A 6 -3.93 16.80 14.13
C ALA A 6 -3.40 16.15 15.42
N GLU A 7 -3.51 16.83 16.57
CA GLU A 7 -3.18 16.29 17.89
C GLU A 7 -4.14 15.15 18.30
N GLU A 8 -5.45 15.29 18.00
CA GLU A 8 -6.46 14.24 18.24
C GLU A 8 -6.30 13.01 17.32
N LYS A 9 -5.70 13.19 16.13
CA LYS A 9 -5.46 12.12 15.14
C LYS A 9 -4.00 12.11 14.64
N PRO A 10 -3.02 11.72 15.48
CA PRO A 10 -1.59 11.81 15.15
C PRO A 10 -1.15 10.99 13.93
N SER A 11 -1.93 9.98 13.54
CA SER A 11 -1.65 9.14 12.37
C SER A 11 -2.16 9.71 11.04
N TRP A 12 -2.87 10.85 11.08
CA TRP A 12 -3.48 11.44 9.89
C TRP A 12 -2.53 12.42 9.21
N GLY A 13 -2.20 12.15 7.94
CA GLY A 13 -1.47 13.11 7.12
C GLY A 13 -2.32 14.30 6.69
N TYR A 14 -1.66 15.38 6.25
CA TYR A 14 -2.31 16.63 5.83
C TYR A 14 -3.46 16.43 4.83
N ARG A 15 -3.36 15.47 3.89
CA ARG A 15 -4.46 15.16 2.95
C ARG A 15 -5.74 14.70 3.65
N ARG A 16 -5.63 13.87 4.69
CA ARG A 16 -6.80 13.36 5.43
C ARG A 16 -7.38 14.43 6.34
N LEU A 17 -6.53 15.30 6.90
CA LEU A 17 -6.96 16.47 7.66
C LEU A 17 -7.72 17.46 6.77
N VAL A 18 -7.23 17.78 5.56
CA VAL A 18 -7.95 18.62 4.60
C VAL A 18 -9.33 18.06 4.29
N GLY A 19 -9.43 16.76 4.03
CA GLY A 19 -10.71 16.10 3.80
C GLY A 19 -11.64 16.23 5.01
N ALA A 20 -11.16 15.95 6.22
CA ALA A 20 -11.97 16.08 7.43
C ALA A 20 -12.44 17.52 7.69
N LEU A 21 -11.56 18.50 7.47
CA LEU A 21 -11.89 19.92 7.60
C LEU A 21 -12.96 20.34 6.58
N HIS A 22 -12.88 19.85 5.34
CA HIS A 22 -13.90 20.07 4.33
C HIS A 22 -15.28 19.54 4.78
N HIS A 23 -15.33 18.34 5.36
CA HIS A 23 -16.59 17.78 5.90
C HIS A 23 -17.13 18.57 7.11
N LEU A 24 -16.26 19.28 7.84
CA LEU A 24 -16.62 20.15 8.95
C LEU A 24 -16.95 21.60 8.50
N GLY A 25 -17.05 21.86 7.19
CA GLY A 25 -17.36 23.17 6.63
C GLY A 25 -16.16 24.12 6.49
N ALA A 26 -14.94 23.66 6.79
CA ALA A 26 -13.71 24.44 6.67
C ALA A 26 -12.96 24.07 5.38
N SER A 27 -13.07 24.92 4.35
CA SER A 27 -12.33 24.74 3.10
C SER A 27 -10.93 25.36 3.20
N LEU A 28 -9.92 24.52 3.41
CA LEU A 28 -8.51 24.93 3.46
C LEU A 28 -7.70 24.20 2.39
N SER A 29 -6.76 24.91 1.78
CA SER A 29 -5.86 24.30 0.81
C SER A 29 -4.91 23.30 1.49
N LYS A 30 -4.42 22.31 0.73
CA LYS A 30 -3.42 21.34 1.21
C LYS A 30 -2.16 22.03 1.73
N ASN A 31 -1.71 23.10 1.07
CA ASN A 31 -0.52 23.85 1.46
C ASN A 31 -0.75 24.62 2.77
N THR A 32 -1.94 25.20 2.95
CA THR A 32 -2.31 25.88 4.19
C THR A 32 -2.28 24.90 5.37
N VAL A 33 -2.86 23.71 5.21
CA VAL A 33 -2.82 22.68 6.26
C VAL A 33 -1.40 22.19 6.51
N ALA A 34 -0.61 21.92 5.46
CA ALA A 34 0.78 21.50 5.60
C ALA A 34 1.62 22.52 6.38
N ARG A 35 1.52 23.81 6.01
CA ARG A 35 2.22 24.90 6.67
C ARG A 35 1.81 25.06 8.15
N ILE A 36 0.52 24.95 8.47
CA ILE A 36 0.06 25.01 9.87
C ILE A 36 0.65 23.86 10.71
N LEU A 37 0.82 22.67 10.12
CA LEU A 37 1.44 21.54 10.81
C LEU A 37 2.94 21.76 11.01
N GLU A 38 3.63 22.28 9.99
CA GLU A 38 5.06 22.61 10.04
C GLU A 38 5.35 23.72 11.08
N ASP A 39 4.62 24.84 11.01
CA ASP A 39 4.72 25.96 11.95
C ASP A 39 4.41 25.51 13.39
N GLY A 40 3.53 24.50 13.55
CA GLY A 40 3.16 23.92 14.84
C GLY A 40 4.14 22.86 15.37
N GLY A 41 5.22 22.55 14.66
CA GLY A 41 6.16 21.48 15.01
C GLY A 41 5.54 20.08 14.98
N LEU A 42 4.36 19.92 14.37
CA LEU A 42 3.68 18.65 14.26
C LEU A 42 4.35 17.83 13.16
N ARG A 43 4.97 16.71 13.57
CA ARG A 43 5.68 15.83 12.64
C ARG A 43 4.72 15.33 11.55
N PRO A 44 5.19 15.21 10.30
CA PRO A 44 4.41 14.58 9.25
C PRO A 44 3.91 13.22 9.73
N ALA A 45 2.65 12.92 9.44
CA ALA A 45 2.08 11.63 9.81
C ALA A 45 3.01 10.49 9.36
N PRO A 46 3.17 9.44 10.18
CA PRO A 46 4.07 8.35 9.87
C PRO A 46 3.78 7.84 8.46
N LYS A 47 4.84 7.76 7.63
CA LYS A 47 4.73 7.15 6.31
C LYS A 47 4.18 5.75 6.53
N ARG A 48 3.06 5.43 5.87
CA ARG A 48 2.50 4.08 5.86
C ARG A 48 3.36 3.17 4.98
N THR A 49 4.63 3.02 5.31
CA THR A 49 5.46 1.94 4.78
C THR A 49 5.14 0.70 5.60
N ARG A 50 4.25 -0.14 5.09
CA ARG A 50 4.18 -1.52 5.58
C ARG A 50 5.44 -2.21 5.09
N SER A 51 6.21 -2.81 5.99
CA SER A 51 7.28 -3.70 5.56
C SER A 51 6.67 -4.85 4.76
N TRP A 52 7.39 -5.31 3.74
CA TRP A 52 6.96 -6.46 2.94
C TRP A 52 6.67 -7.68 3.81
N ARG A 53 7.48 -7.89 4.84
CA ARG A 53 7.27 -8.91 5.87
C ARG A 53 5.90 -8.79 6.56
N ARG A 54 5.54 -7.60 7.06
CA ARG A 54 4.24 -7.38 7.72
C ARG A 54 3.06 -7.44 6.75
N PHE A 55 3.31 -7.24 5.47
CA PHE A 55 2.31 -7.48 4.43
C PHE A 55 2.07 -8.97 4.25
N LEU A 56 3.12 -9.76 4.05
CA LEU A 56 3.05 -11.21 3.91
C LEU A 56 2.48 -11.91 5.16
N GLU A 57 2.87 -11.49 6.36
CA GLU A 57 2.29 -12.04 7.62
C GLU A 57 0.78 -11.83 7.72
N GLN A 58 0.26 -10.71 7.19
CA GLN A 58 -1.16 -10.38 7.30
C GLN A 58 -2.00 -10.90 6.13
N GLN A 59 -1.40 -11.09 4.96
CA GLN A 59 -2.14 -11.32 3.71
C GLN A 59 -1.63 -12.54 2.93
N GLY A 60 -0.49 -13.14 3.30
CA GLY A 60 0.08 -14.29 2.62
C GLY A 60 -0.84 -15.51 2.62
N ALA A 61 -1.68 -15.65 3.65
CA ALA A 61 -2.69 -16.71 3.74
C ALA A 61 -3.83 -16.61 2.72
N SER A 62 -3.95 -15.49 2.00
CA SER A 62 -4.92 -15.32 0.92
C SER A 62 -4.24 -15.11 -0.43
N MET A 63 -2.95 -15.39 -0.55
CA MET A 63 -2.17 -15.12 -1.75
C MET A 63 -1.67 -16.41 -2.42
N VAL A 64 -1.61 -16.36 -3.74
CA VAL A 64 -1.06 -17.40 -4.61
C VAL A 64 0.08 -16.80 -5.40
N ALA A 65 1.24 -17.46 -5.39
CA ALA A 65 2.30 -17.21 -6.34
C ALA A 65 1.98 -17.96 -7.63
N ALA A 66 2.09 -17.28 -8.77
CA ALA A 66 1.92 -17.90 -10.09
C ALA A 66 3.16 -17.63 -10.94
N ASP A 67 3.63 -18.66 -11.64
CA ASP A 67 4.79 -18.55 -12.52
C ASP A 67 4.64 -19.47 -13.74
N PHE A 68 5.38 -19.18 -14.81
CA PHE A 68 5.41 -19.98 -16.02
C PHE A 68 6.82 -20.51 -16.27
N PHE A 69 6.92 -21.78 -16.64
CA PHE A 69 8.15 -22.33 -17.19
C PHE A 69 7.86 -23.11 -18.47
N THR A 70 8.92 -23.41 -19.20
CA THR A 70 8.83 -24.11 -20.48
C THR A 70 9.48 -25.47 -20.38
N VAL A 71 8.79 -26.48 -20.92
CA VAL A 71 9.31 -27.84 -21.05
C VAL A 71 9.43 -28.17 -22.53
N GLU A 72 10.59 -28.70 -22.91
CA GLU A 72 10.79 -29.28 -24.23
C GLU A 72 10.55 -30.78 -24.17
N LEU A 73 9.57 -31.24 -24.94
CA LEU A 73 9.18 -32.63 -25.04
C LEU A 73 9.71 -33.19 -26.35
N THR A 74 10.59 -34.19 -26.27
CA THR A 74 10.97 -34.96 -27.46
C THR A 74 9.83 -35.90 -27.81
N ARG A 75 9.23 -35.72 -28.99
CA ARG A 75 8.30 -36.67 -29.61
C ARG A 75 9.00 -37.40 -30.75
N GLY A 76 8.42 -38.51 -31.21
CA GLY A 76 9.00 -39.34 -32.28
C GLY A 76 9.33 -38.59 -33.60
N TRP A 77 8.77 -37.41 -33.82
CA TRP A 77 8.94 -36.62 -35.05
C TRP A 77 9.63 -35.26 -34.82
N GLY A 78 10.04 -34.92 -33.60
CA GLY A 78 10.67 -33.64 -33.29
C GLY A 78 10.49 -33.17 -31.85
N ILE A 79 10.92 -31.93 -31.57
CA ILE A 79 10.83 -31.30 -30.25
C ILE A 79 9.58 -30.42 -30.21
N GLN A 80 8.72 -30.65 -29.23
CA GLN A 80 7.59 -29.77 -28.93
C GLN A 80 7.89 -28.96 -27.66
N ARG A 81 7.77 -27.64 -27.76
CA ARG A 81 7.85 -26.73 -26.61
C ARG A 81 6.47 -26.52 -25.98
N VAL A 82 6.37 -26.69 -24.67
CA VAL A 82 5.12 -26.53 -23.90
C VAL A 82 5.34 -25.51 -22.79
N HIS A 83 4.40 -24.59 -22.62
CA HIS A 83 4.38 -23.65 -21.49
C HIS A 83 3.52 -24.22 -20.36
N VAL A 84 4.09 -24.26 -19.15
CA VAL A 84 3.45 -24.78 -17.95
C VAL A 84 3.23 -23.63 -16.98
N LEU A 85 1.99 -23.46 -16.53
CA LEU A 85 1.62 -22.54 -15.45
C LEU A 85 1.63 -23.30 -14.13
N VAL A 86 2.31 -22.74 -13.12
CA VAL A 86 2.29 -23.24 -11.74
C VAL A 86 1.64 -22.20 -10.85
N MET A 87 0.84 -22.66 -9.90
CA MET A 87 0.26 -21.86 -8.84
C MET A 87 0.60 -22.50 -7.49
N MET A 88 1.08 -21.71 -6.54
CA MET A 88 1.42 -22.14 -5.18
C MET A 88 0.81 -21.22 -4.13
N HIS A 89 0.18 -21.80 -3.11
CA HIS A 89 -0.33 -21.04 -1.99
C HIS A 89 0.84 -20.55 -1.11
N LEU A 90 0.87 -19.26 -0.75
CA LEU A 90 2.04 -18.68 -0.07
C LEU A 90 2.12 -18.94 1.44
N ALA A 91 1.09 -19.53 2.06
CA ALA A 91 1.03 -19.78 3.50
C ALA A 91 0.76 -21.24 3.88
N SER A 92 1.02 -22.20 2.97
CA SER A 92 0.95 -23.64 3.25
C SER A 92 2.27 -24.20 3.75
#